data_AF-A0A1A8Y0I3-F1
#
_entry.id   AF-A0A1A8Y0I3-F1
#
_cell.length_a   1.000
_cell.length_b   1.000
_cell.length_c   1.000
_cell.angle_alpha   90.00
_cell.angle_beta   90.00
_cell.angle_gamma   90.00
#
_symmetry.space_group_name_H-M   'P 1'
#
loop_
_entity.id
_entity.type
_entity.pdbx_description
1 polymer ?
#
loop_
_entity_poly.entity_id
_entity_poly.type
_entity_poly.pdbx_seq_one_letter_code
_entity_poly.pdbx_strand_id
1 'polypeptide(L)' 'MSRSNEWDAAHRLAGEIPTCTGPAKHRAISALLAKLLDLLRTGAS' A
#
# COMPACT_ATOMS: atom_id res chain seq x y z
N MET A 1 10.38 -12.26 3.68
CA MET A 1 10.28 -10.98 4.44
C MET A 1 9.23 -11.15 5.53
N SER A 2 9.45 -10.61 6.73
CA SER A 2 8.47 -10.73 7.83
C SER A 2 7.16 -10.02 7.47
N ARG A 3 5.99 -10.58 7.81
CA ARG A 3 4.68 -9.96 7.56
C ARG A 3 4.59 -8.53 8.11
N SER A 4 5.25 -8.25 9.24
CA SER A 4 5.31 -6.90 9.83
C SER A 4 5.92 -5.87 8.87
N ASN A 5 6.99 -6.23 8.17
CA ASN A 5 7.66 -5.32 7.23
C ASN A 5 6.77 -4.95 6.03
N GLU A 6 5.87 -5.85 5.63
CA GLU A 6 4.97 -5.61 4.49
C GLU A 6 3.81 -4.68 4.85
N TRP A 7 3.26 -4.81 6.06
CA TRP A 7 2.28 -3.86 6.60
C TRP A 7 2.89 -2.47 6.84
N ASP A 8 4.14 -2.41 7.30
CA ASP A 8 4.89 -1.13 7.44
C ASP A 8 5.13 -0.45 6.08
N ALA A 9 5.36 -1.24 5.02
CA ALA A 9 5.47 -0.71 3.67
C ALA A 9 4.14 -0.13 3.17
N ALA A 10 3.01 -0.79 3.44
CA ALA A 10 1.68 -0.27 3.11
C ALA A 10 1.38 1.02 3.89
N HIS A 11 1.76 1.09 5.17
CA HIS A 11 1.59 2.29 6.00
C HIS A 11 2.39 3.48 5.46
N ARG A 12 3.65 3.27 5.05
CA ARG A 12 4.46 4.32 4.42
C ARG A 12 3.85 4.83 3.11
N LEU A 13 3.42 3.92 2.23
CA LEU A 13 2.73 4.28 0.98
C LEU A 13 1.49 5.14 1.24
N ALA A 14 0.70 4.81 2.26
CA ALA A 14 -0.47 5.60 2.64
C ALA A 14 -0.11 7.02 3.09
N GLY A 15 1.00 7.17 3.83
CA GLY A 15 1.51 8.46 4.30
C GLY A 15 1.96 9.42 3.18
N GLU A 16 2.32 8.90 2.00
CA GLU A 16 2.76 9.71 0.86
C GLU A 16 1.59 10.24 0.03
N ILE A 17 0.41 9.61 0.07
CA ILE A 17 -0.77 9.98 -0.74
C ILE A 17 -1.20 11.45 -0.55
N PRO A 18 -1.21 12.04 0.67
CA PRO A 18 -1.57 13.45 0.85
C PRO A 18 -0.65 14.43 0.11
N THR A 19 0.60 14.03 -0.16
CA THR A 19 1.59 14.88 -0.86
C THR A 19 1.47 14.80 -2.39
N CYS A 20 0.72 13.82 -2.90
CA CYS A 20 0.50 13.61 -4.32
C CYS A 20 -0.74 14.36 -4.82
N THR A 21 -0.70 14.80 -6.09
CA THR A 21 -1.84 15.45 -6.75
C THR A 21 -2.13 14.82 -8.12
N GLY A 22 -3.35 15.01 -8.62
CA GLY A 22 -3.75 14.60 -9.96
C GLY A 22 -3.47 13.12 -10.28
N PRO A 23 -2.89 12.80 -11.46
CA PRO A 23 -2.60 11.43 -11.87
C PRO A 23 -1.65 10.68 -10.92
N ALA A 24 -0.73 11.39 -10.26
CA ALA A 24 0.20 10.77 -9.31
C ALA A 24 -0.55 10.26 -8.06
N LYS A 25 -1.53 11.03 -7.57
CA LYS A 25 -2.37 10.61 -6.44
C LYS A 25 -3.17 9.35 -6.77
N HIS A 26 -3.76 9.27 -7.95
CA HIS A 26 -4.47 8.07 -8.39
C HIS A 26 -3.54 6.85 -8.43
N ARG A 27 -2.34 6.96 -9.01
CA ARG A 27 -1.37 5.85 -9.05
C ARG A 27 -0.95 5.39 -7.66
N ALA A 28 -0.70 6.34 -6.74
CA ALA A 28 -0.33 6.01 -5.36
C ALA A 28 -1.46 5.27 -4.63
N ILE A 29 -2.71 5.70 -4.81
CA ILE A 29 -3.89 5.00 -4.26
C ILE A 29 -4.02 3.59 -4.86
N SER A 30 -3.90 3.44 -6.19
CA SER A 30 -3.97 2.13 -6.85
C SER A 30 -2.88 1.17 -6.38
N ALA A 31 -1.64 1.67 -6.20
CA ALA A 31 -0.53 0.88 -5.70
C ALA A 31 -0.74 0.42 -4.26
N LEU A 32 -1.25 1.31 -3.39
CA LEU A 32 -1.64 0.94 -2.02
C LEU A 32 -2.72 -0.13 -2.02
N LEU A 33 -3.76 0.02 -2.85
CA LEU A 33 -4.86 -0.94 -2.93
C LEU A 33 -4.35 -2.34 -3.34
N ALA A 34 -3.49 -2.40 -4.36
CA ALA A 34 -2.88 -3.66 -4.80
C ALA A 34 -2.04 -4.31 -3.69
N LYS A 35 -1.26 -3.52 -2.94
CA LYS A 35 -0.44 -3.99 -1.81
C LYS A 35 -1.31 -4.59 -0.70
N LEU A 36 -2.40 -3.91 -0.34
CA LEU A 36 -3.33 -4.39 0.68
C LEU A 36 -4.04 -5.68 0.28
N LEU A 37 -4.46 -5.79 -0.99
CA LEU A 37 -5.07 -7.02 -1.50
C LEU A 37 -4.11 -8.21 -1.44
N ASP A 38 -2.84 -8.00 -1.79
CA ASP A 38 -1.82 -9.07 -1.73
C ASP A 38 -1.51 -9.48 -0.28
N LEU A 39 -1.45 -8.52 0.64
CA LEU A 39 -1.29 -8.77 2.07
C LEU A 39 -2.46 -9.57 2.66
N LEU A 40 -3.70 -9.23 2.30
CA LEU A 40 -4.88 -9.97 2.73
C LEU A 40 -4.89 -11.40 2.17
N ARG A 41 -4.47 -11.57 0.91
CA ARG A 41 -4.39 -12.89 0.28
C ARG A 41 -3.34 -13.79 0.92
N THR A 42 -2.19 -13.23 1.30
CA THR A 42 -1.10 -13.97 1.95
C THR A 42 -1.31 -14.17 3.46
N GLY A 43 -2.15 -13.34 4.09
CA GLY A 43 -2.56 -13.49 5.50
C GLY A 43 -3.70 -14.49 5.73
N ALA A 44 -4.47 -14.83 4.69
CA ALA A 44 -5.58 -15.78 4.74
C ALA A 44 -5.15 -17.26 4.55
N SER A 45 -3.85 -17.54 4.53
CA SER A 45 -3.25 -18.88 4.44
C SER A 45 -2.57 -19.29 5.75
#